data_AF-A0A9D2MAE9-F1
#
_entry.id   AF-A0A9D2MAE9-F1
#
_cell.length_a   1.000
_cell.length_b   1.000
_cell.length_c   1.000
_cell.angle_alpha   90.00
_cell.angle_beta   90.00
_cell.angle_gamma   90.00
#
_symmetry.space_group_name_H-M   'P 1'
#
loop_
_entity.id
_entity.type
_entity.pdbx_description
1 polymer ?
#
loop_
_entity_poly.entity_id
_entity_poly.type
_entity_poly.pdbx_seq_one_letter_code
_entity_poly.pdbx_strand_id
1 'polypeptide(L)'
;RKADMSASSKELYEAYQIYCTENNLPALKPRSFSEALIACQSRYNLEYCNNVTNAAGRRVRGFLGIEVLVRNNMSVFSGDSMRTYVPEDEPEEWRR
;
A
#
# COMPACT_ATOMS: atom_id res chain seq x y z
N ARG A 1 13.89 2.27 -24.17
CA ARG A 1 13.18 1.09 -23.60
C ARG A 1 12.16 1.66 -22.62
N LYS A 2 10.85 1.64 -22.91
CA LYS A 2 9.85 2.00 -21.89
C LYS A 2 10.01 0.98 -20.78
N ALA A 3 10.09 1.41 -19.52
CA ALA A 3 10.16 0.45 -18.42
C ALA A 3 8.80 -0.26 -18.36
N ASP A 4 8.81 -1.59 -18.50
CA ASP A 4 7.61 -2.46 -18.51
C ASP A 4 6.93 -2.58 -17.14
N MET A 5 7.30 -1.69 -16.21
CA MET A 5 6.98 -1.79 -14.80
C MET A 5 6.06 -0.65 -14.42
N SER A 6 5.06 -0.98 -13.62
CA SER A 6 4.08 -0.04 -13.11
C SER A 6 3.89 -0.26 -11.62
N ALA A 7 3.71 0.83 -10.89
CA ALA A 7 3.35 0.79 -9.48
C ALA A 7 2.15 1.71 -9.21
N SER A 8 1.29 1.29 -8.30
CA SER A 8 0.18 2.14 -7.86
C SER A 8 0.68 3.31 -7.03
N SER A 9 -0.08 4.41 -7.00
CA SER A 9 0.24 5.55 -6.12
C SER A 9 0.28 5.16 -4.65
N LYS A 10 -0.49 4.12 -4.26
CA LYS A 10 -0.50 3.57 -2.90
C LYS A 10 0.83 2.89 -2.56
N GLU A 11 1.28 1.96 -3.40
CA GLU A 11 2.54 1.23 -3.17
C GLU A 11 3.75 2.17 -3.12
N LEU A 12 3.76 3.19 -3.99
CA LEU A 12 4.81 4.23 -3.98
C LEU A 12 4.78 5.06 -2.70
N TYR A 13 3.59 5.39 -2.20
CA TYR A 13 3.45 6.15 -0.97
C TYR A 13 3.86 5.34 0.26
N GLU A 14 3.54 4.04 0.32
CA GLU A 14 3.97 3.15 1.39
C GLU A 14 5.50 3.05 1.45
N ALA A 15 6.17 2.91 0.30
CA ALA A 15 7.64 2.93 0.24
C ALA A 15 8.22 4.29 0.68
N TYR A 16 7.58 5.40 0.29
CA TYR A 16 7.97 6.74 0.73
C TYR A 16 7.80 6.93 2.24
N GLN A 17 6.76 6.37 2.85
CA GLN A 17 6.57 6.42 4.29
C GLN A 17 7.70 5.71 5.04
N ILE A 18 8.10 4.52 4.57
CA ILE A 18 9.24 3.77 5.14
C ILE A 18 10.51 4.62 5.05
N TYR A 19 10.79 5.18 3.87
CA TYR A 19 11.95 6.05 3.67
C TYR A 19 11.92 7.26 4.62
N CYS A 20 10.78 7.92 4.79
CA CYS A 20 10.63 9.04 5.73
C CYS A 20 10.88 8.62 7.19
N THR A 21 10.34 7.49 7.61
CA THR A 21 10.55 6.95 8.96
C THR A 21 12.02 6.63 9.22
N GLU A 22 12.71 5.98 8.29
CA GLU A 22 14.14 5.64 8.41
C GLU A 22 15.04 6.88 8.46
N ASN A 23 14.65 7.95 7.75
CA ASN A 23 15.43 9.19 7.67
C ASN A 23 15.00 10.25 8.69
N ASN A 24 14.08 9.94 9.62
CA ASN A 24 13.49 10.90 10.56
C ASN A 24 12.90 12.15 9.89
N LEU A 25 12.32 11.99 8.70
CA LEU A 25 11.70 13.06 7.94
C LEU A 25 10.16 13.03 8.11
N PRO A 26 9.51 14.19 8.18
CA PRO A 26 8.05 14.24 8.17
C PRO A 26 7.51 13.80 6.80
N ALA A 27 6.67 12.75 6.80
CA ALA A 27 6.05 12.28 5.57
C ALA A 27 4.99 13.28 5.05
N LEU A 28 5.04 13.57 3.76
CA LEU A 28 4.01 14.35 3.07
C LEU A 28 2.65 13.63 3.05
N LYS A 29 1.58 14.39 2.82
CA LYS A 29 0.23 13.83 2.60
C LYS A 29 0.20 13.03 1.28
N PRO A 30 -0.58 11.94 1.18
CA PRO A 30 -0.60 11.07 -0.01
C PRO A 30 -0.90 11.82 -1.33
N ARG A 31 -1.82 12.78 -1.28
CA ARG A 31 -2.17 13.61 -2.43
C ARG A 31 -1.02 14.52 -2.87
N SER A 32 -0.40 15.21 -1.93
CA SER A 32 0.75 16.08 -2.20
C SER A 32 1.95 15.31 -2.73
N PHE A 33 2.18 14.10 -2.22
CA PHE A 33 3.20 13.20 -2.76
C PHE A 33 2.91 12.82 -4.22
N SER A 34 1.66 12.46 -4.53
CA SER A 34 1.26 12.12 -5.90
C SER A 34 1.40 13.32 -6.84
N GLU A 35 1.01 14.52 -6.41
CA GLU A 35 1.16 15.76 -7.18
C GLU A 35 2.64 16.10 -7.43
N ALA A 36 3.51 15.90 -6.44
CA ALA A 36 4.96 16.08 -6.59
C ALA A 36 5.57 15.09 -7.60
N LEU A 37 5.13 13.82 -7.59
CA LEU A 37 5.56 12.84 -8.59
C LEU A 37 5.10 13.19 -10.00
N ILE A 38 3.86 13.68 -10.15
CA ILE A 38 3.35 14.16 -11.44
C ILE A 38 4.17 15.35 -11.94
N ALA A 39 4.51 16.30 -11.06
CA ALA A 39 5.36 17.43 -11.42
C ALA A 39 6.77 17.01 -11.87
N CYS A 40 7.31 15.94 -11.27
CA CYS A 40 8.63 15.40 -11.59
C CYS A 40 8.60 14.32 -12.70
N GLN A 41 7.45 14.04 -13.32
CA GLN A 41 7.31 12.90 -14.23
C GLN A 41 8.23 12.98 -15.46
N SER A 42 8.44 14.18 -16.02
CA SER A 42 9.33 14.38 -17.15
C SER A 42 10.80 14.14 -16.79
N ARG A 43 11.20 14.53 -15.58
CA ARG A 43 12.58 14.39 -15.08
C ARG A 43 12.97 12.94 -14.88
N TYR A 44 12.04 12.11 -14.42
CA TYR A 44 12.27 10.68 -14.15
C TYR A 44 11.73 9.77 -15.24
N ASN A 45 11.26 10.33 -16.36
CA ASN A 45 10.65 9.60 -17.47
C ASN A 45 9.51 8.66 -17.00
N LEU A 46 8.69 9.17 -16.08
CA LEU A 46 7.50 8.52 -15.53
C LEU A 46 6.27 8.94 -16.33
N GLU A 47 5.29 8.05 -16.40
CA GLU A 47 4.01 8.32 -17.05
C GLU A 47 2.90 8.10 -16.02
N TYR A 48 2.21 9.18 -15.62
CA TYR A 48 1.04 9.06 -14.75
C TYR A 48 -0.10 8.33 -15.48
N CYS A 49 -0.64 7.28 -14.86
CA CYS A 49 -1.68 6.44 -15.45
C CYS A 49 -2.83 6.21 -14.48
N ASN A 50 -4.06 6.34 -14.98
CA ASN A 50 -5.27 6.12 -14.19
C ASN A 50 -5.69 4.64 -14.11
N ASN A 51 -5.01 3.75 -14.83
CA ASN A 51 -5.40 2.35 -15.05
C ASN A 51 -4.27 1.37 -14.69
N VAL A 52 -3.52 1.64 -13.63
CA VAL A 52 -2.51 0.71 -13.12
C VAL A 52 -3.21 -0.44 -12.39
N THR A 53 -2.72 -1.66 -12.58
CA THR A 53 -3.24 -2.84 -11.87
C THR A 53 -2.45 -3.02 -10.57
N ASN A 54 -3.11 -2.91 -9.42
CA ASN A 54 -2.50 -3.19 -8.12
C ASN A 54 -2.24 -4.71 -7.96
N ALA A 55 -1.38 -5.12 -7.04
CA ALA A 55 -1.20 -6.51 -6.59
C ALA A 55 -2.52 -7.24 -6.28
N ALA A 56 -3.56 -6.51 -5.82
CA ALA A 56 -4.90 -7.04 -5.60
C ALA A 56 -5.78 -7.21 -6.87
N GLY A 57 -5.22 -6.99 -8.07
CA GLY A 57 -5.94 -7.07 -9.35
C GLY A 57 -6.90 -5.91 -9.64
N ARG A 58 -6.92 -4.87 -8.80
CA ARG A 58 -7.80 -3.71 -8.95
C ARG A 58 -7.16 -2.62 -9.81
N ARG A 59 -7.96 -1.96 -10.64
CA ARG A 59 -7.55 -0.78 -11.41
C ARG A 59 -7.51 0.45 -10.50
N VAL A 60 -6.35 1.07 -10.41
CA VAL A 60 -6.08 2.23 -9.55
C VAL A 60 -5.20 3.25 -10.27
N ARG A 61 -5.11 4.45 -9.69
CA ARG A 61 -4.17 5.47 -10.13
C ARG A 61 -2.74 5.06 -9.76
N GLY A 62 -1.80 5.34 -10.65
CA GLY A 62 -0.40 4.97 -10.47
C GLY A 62 0.49 5.58 -11.54
N PHE A 63 1.69 5.01 -11.66
CA PHE A 63 2.72 5.49 -12.57
C PHE A 63 3.32 4.30 -13.33
N LEU A 64 3.60 4.52 -14.61
CA LEU A 64 4.37 3.62 -15.45
C LEU A 64 5.83 4.07 -15.48
N GLY A 65 6.72 3.12 -15.66
CA GLY A 65 8.16 3.35 -15.69
C GLY A 65 8.83 3.39 -14.32
N ILE A 66 8.16 2.86 -13.29
CA ILE A 66 8.66 2.81 -11.92
C ILE A 66 8.41 1.44 -11.29
N GLU A 67 9.36 1.00 -10.48
CA GLU A 67 9.26 -0.19 -9.65
C GLU A 67 9.46 0.16 -8.18
N VAL A 68 8.64 -0.45 -7.32
CA VAL A 68 8.83 -0.40 -5.88
C VAL A 68 9.70 -1.58 -5.45
N LEU A 69 10.93 -1.28 -5.03
CA LEU A 69 11.89 -2.27 -4.52
C LEU A 69 11.61 -2.65 -3.06
N VAL A 70 11.17 -1.67 -2.27
CA VAL A 70 10.83 -1.88 -0.86
C VAL A 70 9.37 -2.29 -0.78
N ARG A 71 9.13 -3.59 -0.72
CA ARG A 71 7.79 -4.15 -0.52
C ARG A 71 7.66 -4.47 0.95
N ASN A 72 6.80 -3.73 1.66
CA ASN A 72 6.40 -4.15 3.00
C ASN A 72 5.64 -5.47 2.82
N ASN A 73 6.26 -6.60 3.15
CA ASN A 73 5.72 -7.94 2.91
C ASN A 73 4.49 -8.26 3.80
N MET A 74 3.80 -7.25 4.34
CA MET A 74 2.49 -7.39 4.95
C MET A 74 1.43 -7.35 3.87
N SER A 75 1.36 -8.44 3.11
CA SER A 75 0.10 -8.87 2.51
C SER A 75 -0.97 -8.75 3.58
N VAL A 76 -1.95 -7.89 3.31
CA VAL A 76 -3.17 -7.72 4.09
C VAL A 76 -3.91 -9.05 4.15
N PHE A 77 -3.52 -9.88 5.11
CA PHE A 77 -4.38 -10.83 5.79
C PHE A 77 -4.60 -10.32 7.21
N SER A 78 -5.03 -9.06 7.34
CA SER A 78 -5.83 -8.65 8.51
C SER A 78 -7.24 -9.23 8.36
N GLY A 79 -7.30 -10.57 8.31
CA GLY A 79 -8.51 -11.38 8.37
C GLY A 79 -8.49 -12.31 9.57
N ASP A 80 -7.33 -12.53 10.19
CA ASP A 80 -7.23 -13.12 11.53
C ASP A 80 -7.35 -11.99 12.57
N SER A 81 -8.54 -11.39 12.62
CA SER A 81 -9.03 -10.90 13.91
C SER A 81 -8.90 -12.09 14.84
N MET A 82 -8.02 -12.01 15.86
CA MET A 82 -7.99 -13.00 16.93
C MET A 82 -9.43 -13.31 17.30
N ARG A 83 -9.93 -14.48 16.87
CA ARG A 83 -11.12 -15.06 17.46
C ARG A 83 -10.69 -15.30 18.89
N THR A 84 -11.07 -14.40 19.79
CA THR A 84 -11.10 -14.68 21.21
C THR A 84 -11.90 -15.96 21.34
N TYR A 85 -11.20 -17.08 21.54
CA TYR A 85 -11.82 -18.35 21.83
C TYR A 85 -12.62 -18.14 23.12
N VAL A 86 -13.95 -18.12 23.01
CA VAL A 86 -14.84 -18.29 24.15
C VAL A 86 -14.95 -19.81 24.32
N PRO A 87 -14.47 -20.39 25.43
CA PRO A 87 -14.72 -21.80 25.70
C PRO A 87 -16.24 -22.01 25.81
N GLU A 88 -16.81 -22.80 24.92
CA GLU A 88 -18.18 -23.32 25.07
C GLU A 88 -18.15 -24.46 26.10
N ASP A 89 -17.92 -24.12 27.36
CA ASP A 89 -18.14 -25.00 28.50
C ASP A 89 -18.59 -24.17 29.70
N GLU A 90 -19.76 -23.53 29.57
CA GLU A 90 -20.56 -23.21 30.76
C GLU A 90 -21.33 -24.48 31.14
N PRO A 91 -21.13 -25.03 32.35
CA PRO A 91 -21.90 -26.18 32.80
C PRO A 91 -23.39 -25.85 32.85
N GLU A 92 -24.23 -26.80 32.41
CA GLU A 92 -25.70 -26.75 32.34
C GLU A 92 -26.42 -26.58 33.70
N GLU A 93 -25.79 -26.02 34.73
CA GLU A 93 -26.39 -25.84 36.06
C GLU A 93 -27.07 -24.48 36.27
N TRP A 94 -26.99 -23.54 35.32
CA TRP A 94 -27.64 -22.22 35.42
C TRP A 94 -28.86 -22.02 34.51
N ARG A 95 -29.35 -23.07 33.82
CA ARG A 95 -30.72 -23.05 33.26
C ARG A 95 -31.73 -23.58 34.28
N ARG A 96 -32.06 -22.77 35.29
CA ARG A 96 -33.33 -22.90 36.04
C ARG A 96 -33.82 -21.55 36.50
#